data_AF-A0A960ZYN3-F1
#
_entry.id   AF-A0A960ZYN3-F1
#
_cell.length_a   1.000
_cell.length_b   1.000
_cell.length_c   1.000
_cell.angle_alpha   90.00
_cell.angle_beta   90.00
_cell.angle_gamma   90.00
#
_symmetry.space_group_name_H-M   'P 1'
#
loop_
_entity.id
_entity.type
_entity.pdbx_description
1 polymer ?
#
loop_
_entity_poly.entity_id
_entity_poly.type
_entity_poly.pdbx_seq_one_letter_code
_entity_poly.pdbx_strand_id
1 'polypeptide(L)'
;MIFCPRAWVALFLFYFWLMTPLQAGGPLELSIEGVPILWESPQAISYYTEASGGLKSSEGLDNTASRQMISDAANLWNNLSGLNISLSEGGTLPGDGDVDSSDYTDVFYVSGLSSDHLVTDCYPEFFTTVDTCRLPVVFDEDGEITDDLLGSCAKYSVLGFAGITHLNTDANPERTTVRHGQALFNGTCVISGETKTGCPGACGGVIYSQDEAESTIAHEMGHFLGLDHAMVISETGFTNCLNDSMHPDCQGLPLMFPALVPGQPTGVLHRDDEVSALKLYGDLSDTCTVSGTVFSQDGVTPFRGASVVARRVGSELTDAIEAISGTYVSRTTFDDSSQGGCTSEGTLCGDWSISGLIDGETYEICVQPLNNAFTGGSSVGPVDPPPTGFEEVCSTTLVTCDCSSGCAETTDIQVTVAAQGSVTDPNSGGDNTSDGGDNSSQGGEATTAAGGCSLRR
;
A
#
# COMPACT_ATOMS: atom_id res chain seq x y z
N MET A 1 48.78 1.40 14.87
CA MET A 1 48.95 0.34 15.89
C MET A 1 48.16 0.76 17.11
N ILE A 2 47.11 0.10 17.60
CA ILE A 2 46.40 -1.13 17.27
C ILE A 2 44.94 -0.83 17.67
N PHE A 3 44.01 -0.99 16.73
CA PHE A 3 42.59 -1.20 17.00
C PHE A 3 42.42 -2.65 17.49
N CYS A 4 41.54 -2.90 18.45
CA CYS A 4 40.91 -4.21 18.63
C CYS A 4 39.52 -4.03 19.28
N PRO A 5 38.48 -4.73 18.79
CA PRO A 5 37.07 -4.38 18.99
C PRO A 5 36.43 -5.16 20.15
N ARG A 6 35.29 -4.68 20.63
CA ARG A 6 34.38 -5.47 21.48
C ARG A 6 33.23 -5.95 20.62
N ALA A 7 33.27 -7.25 20.34
CA ALA A 7 32.18 -8.04 19.79
C ALA A 7 30.95 -7.91 20.69
N TRP A 8 29.81 -7.59 20.07
CA TRP A 8 28.50 -7.83 20.65
C TRP A 8 27.86 -8.97 19.88
N VAL A 9 27.44 -9.97 20.64
CA VAL A 9 26.81 -11.20 20.19
C VAL A 9 25.42 -10.85 19.68
N ALA A 10 25.20 -11.03 18.38
CA ALA A 10 23.88 -11.03 17.78
C ALA A 10 23.21 -12.37 18.11
N LEU A 11 22.08 -12.33 18.82
CA LEU A 11 21.19 -13.47 18.96
C LEU A 11 20.10 -13.32 17.89
N PHE A 12 20.17 -14.16 16.87
CA PHE A 12 19.15 -14.29 15.83
C PHE A 12 17.94 -15.05 16.39
N LEU A 13 16.76 -14.47 16.26
CA LEU A 13 15.50 -15.20 16.20
C LEU A 13 14.86 -14.82 14.88
N PHE A 14 15.00 -15.73 13.91
CA PHE A 14 14.23 -15.72 12.68
C PHE A 14 12.76 -15.89 13.04
N TYR A 15 11.96 -14.85 12.79
CA TYR A 15 10.54 -15.02 12.54
C TYR A 15 10.32 -14.77 11.06
N PHE A 16 9.87 -15.82 10.38
CA PHE A 16 9.32 -15.76 9.03
C PHE A 16 8.07 -14.90 9.11
N TRP A 17 8.15 -13.68 8.59
CA TRP A 17 6.99 -12.91 8.20
C TRP A 17 6.62 -13.40 6.81
N LEU A 18 5.44 -14.00 6.70
CA LEU A 18 4.78 -14.14 5.42
C LEU A 18 4.43 -12.68 5.03
N MET A 19 4.78 -12.29 3.80
CA MET A 19 4.59 -10.94 3.26
C MET A 19 3.96 -11.09 1.87
N THR A 20 2.74 -10.58 1.68
CA THR A 20 2.16 -10.38 0.36
C THR A 20 2.68 -9.07 -0.25
N PRO A 21 2.87 -9.05 -1.59
CA PRO A 21 3.21 -7.81 -2.28
C PRO A 21 1.95 -6.94 -2.45
N LEU A 22 2.01 -5.72 -1.93
CA LEU A 22 1.05 -4.62 -2.12
C LEU A 22 1.29 -4.01 -3.52
N GLN A 23 0.30 -3.83 -4.42
CA GLN A 23 0.38 -3.41 -5.86
C GLN A 23 0.15 -1.91 -6.27
N ALA A 24 1.11 -1.19 -6.88
CA ALA A 24 0.95 0.27 -7.03
C ALA A 24 -0.28 0.80 -7.80
N GLY A 25 -0.91 1.86 -7.28
CA GLY A 25 -2.03 2.59 -7.89
C GLY A 25 -3.21 1.67 -8.24
N GLY A 26 -3.26 0.48 -7.66
CA GLY A 26 -4.07 -0.65 -8.09
C GLY A 26 -4.82 -1.30 -6.93
N PRO A 27 -5.38 -2.50 -7.15
CA PRO A 27 -6.03 -3.23 -6.07
C PRO A 27 -4.98 -3.76 -5.09
N LEU A 28 -5.22 -3.55 -3.80
CA LEU A 28 -4.43 -4.11 -2.70
C LEU A 28 -4.27 -5.63 -2.83
N GLU A 29 -5.36 -6.31 -3.21
CA GLU A 29 -5.46 -7.76 -3.26
C GLU A 29 -5.90 -8.27 -4.63
N LEU A 30 -5.25 -9.34 -5.09
CA LEU A 30 -5.64 -10.08 -6.30
C LEU A 30 -5.93 -11.53 -5.95
N SER A 31 -6.85 -12.12 -6.71
CA SER A 31 -7.01 -13.56 -6.73
C SER A 31 -5.78 -14.23 -7.35
N ILE A 32 -5.65 -15.55 -7.15
CA ILE A 32 -4.62 -16.36 -7.81
C ILE A 32 -4.69 -16.27 -9.35
N GLU A 33 -5.81 -15.86 -9.94
CA GLU A 33 -5.94 -15.68 -11.38
C GLU A 33 -5.56 -14.26 -11.84
N GLY A 34 -5.17 -13.37 -10.92
CA GLY A 34 -4.84 -11.98 -11.23
C GLY A 34 -6.06 -11.08 -11.36
N VAL A 35 -7.16 -11.40 -10.66
CA VAL A 35 -8.39 -10.59 -10.66
C VAL A 35 -8.48 -9.75 -9.39
N PRO A 36 -8.76 -8.43 -9.45
CA PRO A 36 -8.98 -7.58 -8.28
C PRO A 36 -9.98 -8.19 -7.30
N ILE A 37 -9.61 -8.27 -6.02
CA ILE A 37 -10.53 -8.67 -4.96
C ILE A 37 -11.07 -7.40 -4.32
N LEU A 38 -12.37 -7.17 -4.51
CA LEU A 38 -13.02 -5.92 -4.17
C LEU A 38 -14.13 -6.14 -3.15
N TRP A 39 -14.49 -5.08 -2.43
CA TRP A 39 -15.77 -5.05 -1.75
C TRP A 39 -16.91 -5.19 -2.78
N GLU A 40 -18.01 -5.81 -2.38
CA GLU A 40 -19.20 -5.84 -3.24
C GLU A 40 -19.66 -4.39 -3.54
N SER A 41 -20.02 -4.12 -4.80
CA SER A 41 -20.39 -2.79 -5.28
C SER A 41 -21.60 -2.88 -6.23
N PRO A 42 -22.60 -1.96 -6.14
CA PRO A 42 -22.63 -0.81 -5.23
C PRO A 42 -23.02 -1.23 -3.80
N GLN A 43 -22.19 -0.88 -2.82
CA GLN A 43 -22.46 -1.12 -1.39
C GLN A 43 -21.95 0.05 -0.54
N ALA A 44 -22.64 0.30 0.57
CA ALA A 44 -22.11 1.09 1.67
C ALA A 44 -21.38 0.17 2.65
N ILE A 45 -20.09 0.42 2.85
CA ILE A 45 -19.26 -0.25 3.83
C ILE A 45 -19.43 0.47 5.18
N SER A 46 -19.94 -0.24 6.18
CA SER A 46 -20.12 0.31 7.54
C SER A 46 -18.95 -0.05 8.44
N TYR A 47 -18.14 0.95 8.82
CA TYR A 47 -17.09 0.79 9.82
C TYR A 47 -17.59 1.15 11.23
N TYR A 48 -16.95 0.61 12.26
CA TYR A 48 -17.35 0.77 13.65
C TYR A 48 -16.15 1.26 14.47
N THR A 49 -16.31 2.39 15.11
CA THR A 49 -15.29 3.03 15.96
C THR A 49 -15.55 2.72 17.43
N GLU A 50 -14.59 3.03 18.28
CA GLU A 50 -14.73 2.94 19.73
C GLU A 50 -15.80 3.90 20.30
N ALA A 51 -16.40 3.53 21.43
CA ALA A 51 -17.43 4.34 22.10
C ALA A 51 -16.84 5.42 23.05
N SER A 52 -15.57 5.26 23.44
CA SER A 52 -14.74 6.14 24.25
C SER A 52 -13.28 6.04 23.78
N GLY A 53 -12.29 6.43 24.59
CA GLY A 53 -10.89 6.49 24.14
C GLY A 53 -10.59 7.66 23.21
N GLY A 54 -9.58 7.53 22.37
CA GLY A 54 -9.19 8.52 21.36
C GLY A 54 -7.75 8.31 20.88
N LEU A 55 -7.38 8.92 19.76
CA LEU A 55 -6.03 8.81 19.22
C LEU A 55 -4.99 9.44 20.16
N LYS A 56 -5.34 10.54 20.81
CA LYS A 56 -4.46 11.22 21.78
C LYS A 56 -5.28 12.11 22.71
N SER A 57 -6.12 11.49 23.53
CA SER A 57 -7.12 12.16 24.38
C SER A 57 -6.51 13.27 25.24
N SER A 58 -5.33 13.01 25.80
CA SER A 58 -4.59 13.98 26.63
C SER A 58 -4.18 15.27 25.91
N GLU A 59 -4.11 15.25 24.58
CA GLU A 59 -3.71 16.39 23.73
C GLU A 59 -4.90 16.96 22.91
N GLY A 60 -6.13 16.60 23.28
CA GLY A 60 -7.34 17.10 22.64
C GLY A 60 -7.85 16.28 21.46
N LEU A 61 -7.22 15.13 21.16
CA LEU A 61 -7.74 14.14 20.21
C LEU A 61 -8.51 13.05 20.96
N ASP A 62 -9.58 13.46 21.65
CA ASP A 62 -10.50 12.54 22.32
C ASP A 62 -11.35 11.73 21.32
N ASN A 63 -12.23 10.85 21.81
CA ASN A 63 -13.09 10.01 20.96
C ASN A 63 -13.86 10.82 19.91
N THR A 64 -14.39 11.99 20.29
CA THR A 64 -15.19 12.80 19.36
C THR A 64 -14.31 13.37 18.25
N ALA A 65 -13.15 13.93 18.60
CA ALA A 65 -12.20 14.44 17.63
C ALA A 65 -11.65 13.33 16.71
N SER A 66 -11.27 12.20 17.29
CA SER A 66 -10.70 11.06 16.55
C SER A 66 -11.70 10.44 15.58
N ARG A 67 -12.97 10.27 16.00
CA ARG A 67 -14.05 9.81 15.12
C ARG A 67 -14.37 10.82 14.01
N GLN A 68 -14.27 12.12 14.30
CA GLN A 68 -14.43 13.14 13.27
C GLN A 68 -13.34 13.01 12.19
N MET A 69 -12.09 12.70 12.55
CA MET A 69 -11.02 12.44 11.57
C MET A 69 -11.33 11.23 10.68
N ILE A 70 -11.84 10.12 11.25
CA ILE A 70 -12.28 8.96 10.44
C ILE A 70 -13.42 9.35 9.50
N SER A 71 -14.38 10.14 9.98
CA SER A 71 -15.49 10.64 9.18
C SER A 71 -15.01 11.54 8.04
N ASP A 72 -14.08 12.45 8.30
CA ASP A 72 -13.52 13.36 7.29
C ASP A 72 -12.73 12.59 6.23
N ALA A 73 -11.93 11.60 6.63
CA ALA A 73 -11.25 10.67 5.71
C ALA A 73 -12.24 9.85 4.86
N ALA A 74 -13.29 9.30 5.46
CA ALA A 74 -14.35 8.61 4.73
C ALA A 74 -15.05 9.54 3.74
N ASN A 75 -15.31 10.79 4.13
CA ASN A 75 -15.91 11.79 3.26
C ASN A 75 -15.00 12.22 2.12
N LEU A 76 -13.69 12.27 2.33
CA LEU A 76 -12.72 12.54 1.26
C LEU A 76 -12.90 11.56 0.10
N TRP A 77 -12.93 10.25 0.40
CA TRP A 77 -13.17 9.20 -0.60
C TRP A 77 -14.60 9.20 -1.15
N ASN A 78 -15.62 9.35 -0.30
CA ASN A 78 -17.03 9.38 -0.72
C ASN A 78 -17.37 10.54 -1.67
N ASN A 79 -16.64 11.65 -1.57
CA ASN A 79 -16.86 12.83 -2.40
C ASN A 79 -16.26 12.71 -3.80
N LEU A 80 -15.53 11.61 -4.10
CA LEU A 80 -15.02 11.35 -5.43
C LEU A 80 -16.17 11.10 -6.41
N SER A 81 -16.25 11.93 -7.45
CA SER A 81 -17.33 11.85 -8.43
C SER A 81 -17.23 10.58 -9.28
N GLY A 82 -18.32 9.84 -9.41
CA GLY A 82 -18.37 8.61 -10.21
C GLY A 82 -18.01 7.33 -9.45
N LEU A 83 -17.61 7.44 -8.17
CA LEU A 83 -17.36 6.29 -7.31
C LEU A 83 -18.68 5.61 -6.91
N ASN A 84 -18.79 4.30 -7.09
CA ASN A 84 -20.00 3.52 -6.75
C ASN A 84 -19.90 2.76 -5.42
N ILE A 85 -18.92 3.12 -4.58
CA ILE A 85 -18.76 2.60 -3.23
C ILE A 85 -18.75 3.75 -2.23
N SER A 86 -19.15 3.48 -0.99
CA SER A 86 -19.10 4.49 0.06
C SER A 86 -18.74 3.90 1.42
N LEU A 87 -18.07 4.70 2.24
CA LEU A 87 -17.74 4.42 3.63
C LEU A 87 -18.71 5.20 4.52
N SER A 88 -19.29 4.54 5.52
CA SER A 88 -20.16 5.21 6.49
C SER A 88 -19.84 4.72 7.89
N GLU A 89 -19.83 5.62 8.85
CA GLU A 89 -19.79 5.20 10.25
C GLU A 89 -21.10 4.49 10.61
N GLY A 90 -20.97 3.29 11.15
CA GLY A 90 -22.06 2.50 11.68
C GLY A 90 -22.35 2.85 13.14
N GLY A 91 -22.30 1.82 14.00
CA GLY A 91 -22.36 1.99 15.45
C GLY A 91 -20.98 2.05 16.07
N THR A 92 -20.93 1.87 17.39
CA THR A 92 -19.67 1.69 18.10
C THR A 92 -19.32 0.21 18.23
N LEU A 93 -18.05 -0.08 18.49
CA LEU A 93 -17.58 -1.39 18.88
C LEU A 93 -18.21 -1.83 20.23
N PRO A 94 -18.41 -3.14 20.44
CA PRO A 94 -18.88 -3.67 21.72
C PRO A 94 -17.78 -3.55 22.79
N GLY A 95 -18.14 -3.66 24.06
CA GLY A 95 -17.19 -3.61 25.18
C GLY A 95 -17.44 -2.43 26.11
N ASP A 96 -16.42 -2.08 26.90
CA ASP A 96 -16.41 -0.89 27.77
C ASP A 96 -16.25 0.41 26.98
N GLY A 97 -15.80 0.31 25.74
CA GLY A 97 -15.84 1.35 24.73
C GLY A 97 -14.48 1.95 24.38
N ASP A 98 -13.41 1.63 25.11
CA ASP A 98 -12.04 2.12 24.91
C ASP A 98 -11.12 0.91 24.76
N VAL A 99 -10.70 0.62 23.52
CA VAL A 99 -10.01 -0.62 23.19
C VAL A 99 -8.52 -0.47 23.49
N ASP A 100 -7.95 -1.38 24.26
CA ASP A 100 -6.54 -1.33 24.68
C ASP A 100 -5.82 -2.68 24.51
N SER A 101 -4.54 -2.71 24.90
CA SER A 101 -3.70 -3.92 24.83
C SER A 101 -4.25 -5.14 25.60
N SER A 102 -5.24 -4.96 26.48
CA SER A 102 -5.85 -6.02 27.27
C SER A 102 -7.07 -6.66 26.61
N ASP A 103 -7.73 -5.98 25.67
CA ASP A 103 -9.00 -6.43 25.09
C ASP A 103 -9.11 -6.29 23.57
N TYR A 104 -8.12 -5.71 22.87
CA TYR A 104 -8.20 -5.51 21.42
C TYR A 104 -8.47 -6.78 20.61
N THR A 105 -8.09 -7.95 21.11
CA THR A 105 -8.36 -9.24 20.45
C THR A 105 -9.84 -9.63 20.41
N ASP A 106 -10.69 -8.97 21.20
CA ASP A 106 -12.14 -9.21 21.20
C ASP A 106 -12.84 -8.58 20.00
N VAL A 107 -12.23 -7.55 19.41
CA VAL A 107 -12.80 -6.76 18.30
C VAL A 107 -11.92 -6.76 17.06
N PHE A 108 -10.61 -6.96 17.20
CA PHE A 108 -9.62 -6.86 16.15
C PHE A 108 -9.10 -8.25 15.76
N TYR A 109 -9.01 -8.52 14.46
CA TYR A 109 -8.50 -9.80 13.98
C TYR A 109 -6.97 -9.86 14.11
N VAL A 110 -6.50 -10.88 14.84
CA VAL A 110 -5.08 -11.21 14.98
C VAL A 110 -4.81 -12.62 14.46
N SER A 111 -3.86 -12.76 13.53
CA SER A 111 -3.49 -14.08 13.01
C SER A 111 -2.72 -14.90 14.04
N GLY A 112 -3.07 -16.18 14.21
CA GLY A 112 -2.33 -17.11 15.05
C GLY A 112 -2.86 -17.27 16.48
N LEU A 113 -3.86 -16.47 16.89
CA LEU A 113 -4.62 -16.77 18.09
C LEU A 113 -5.54 -17.98 17.85
N SER A 114 -5.67 -18.84 18.86
CA SER A 114 -6.57 -20.01 18.80
C SER A 114 -8.01 -19.58 18.50
N SER A 115 -8.75 -20.43 17.80
CA SER A 115 -10.12 -20.21 17.28
C SER A 115 -11.19 -19.71 18.28
N ASP A 116 -10.87 -19.61 19.57
CA ASP A 116 -11.76 -19.15 20.64
C ASP A 116 -11.86 -17.60 20.77
N HIS A 117 -10.98 -16.82 20.10
CA HIS A 117 -11.03 -15.34 20.08
C HIS A 117 -11.18 -14.76 18.66
N LEU A 118 -11.58 -15.57 17.69
CA LEU A 118 -11.90 -15.04 16.36
C LEU A 118 -13.11 -14.13 16.52
N VAL A 119 -13.03 -12.88 16.02
CA VAL A 119 -14.15 -11.93 15.84
C VAL A 119 -15.40 -12.71 15.38
N THR A 120 -16.21 -13.12 16.34
CA THR A 120 -17.27 -14.13 16.14
C THR A 120 -18.43 -13.58 15.30
N ASP A 121 -18.47 -12.25 15.16
CA ASP A 121 -19.54 -11.50 14.54
C ASP A 121 -19.51 -11.56 12.99
N CYS A 122 -18.37 -11.93 12.40
CA CYS A 122 -18.25 -12.09 10.95
C CYS A 122 -18.35 -13.56 10.49
N TYR A 123 -18.57 -14.52 11.39
CA TYR A 123 -18.58 -15.96 11.07
C TYR A 123 -19.86 -16.68 11.56
N PRO A 124 -20.93 -16.75 10.74
CA PRO A 124 -22.16 -17.47 11.10
C PRO A 124 -21.99 -19.00 11.13
N GLU A 125 -20.85 -19.54 10.69
CA GLU A 125 -20.59 -20.98 10.59
C GLU A 125 -20.37 -21.64 11.97
N PHE A 126 -20.13 -20.83 13.01
CA PHE A 126 -19.91 -21.31 14.38
C PHE A 126 -21.05 -20.96 15.36
N PHE A 127 -21.93 -19.99 15.06
CA PHE A 127 -23.03 -19.60 15.96
C PHE A 127 -24.29 -19.11 15.21
N THR A 128 -25.47 -19.45 15.75
CA THR A 128 -26.78 -19.31 15.09
C THR A 128 -27.47 -17.94 15.25
N THR A 129 -26.83 -16.90 15.79
CA THR A 129 -27.54 -15.66 16.19
C THR A 129 -26.74 -14.34 16.15
N VAL A 130 -25.83 -14.09 15.21
CA VAL A 130 -25.27 -12.72 15.04
C VAL A 130 -25.14 -12.37 13.56
N ASP A 131 -25.81 -11.29 13.16
CA ASP A 131 -26.10 -10.92 11.76
C ASP A 131 -25.41 -9.60 11.35
N THR A 132 -24.32 -9.20 12.02
CA THR A 132 -23.62 -7.96 11.67
C THR A 132 -22.12 -8.10 11.83
N CYS A 133 -21.45 -8.46 10.73
CA CYS A 133 -19.99 -8.31 10.64
C CYS A 133 -19.64 -6.83 10.81
N ARG A 134 -18.92 -6.50 11.90
CA ARG A 134 -18.48 -5.13 12.21
C ARG A 134 -17.04 -4.98 11.74
N LEU A 135 -16.76 -3.93 10.98
CA LEU A 135 -15.42 -3.63 10.50
C LEU A 135 -14.76 -2.64 11.48
N PRO A 136 -13.82 -3.09 12.33
CA PRO A 136 -13.35 -2.28 13.44
C PRO A 136 -12.36 -1.20 13.00
N VAL A 137 -12.48 -0.03 13.63
CA VAL A 137 -11.52 1.07 13.59
C VAL A 137 -11.13 1.38 15.03
N VAL A 138 -9.87 1.10 15.37
CA VAL A 138 -9.31 1.16 16.74
C VAL A 138 -8.32 2.32 16.86
N PHE A 139 -8.33 3.01 17.99
CA PHE A 139 -7.41 4.06 18.38
C PHE A 139 -6.47 3.55 19.47
N ASP A 140 -5.20 3.36 19.13
CA ASP A 140 -4.16 2.88 20.04
C ASP A 140 -3.40 4.08 20.64
N GLU A 141 -3.96 4.70 21.68
CA GLU A 141 -3.50 5.99 22.23
C GLU A 141 -2.00 5.97 22.63
N ASP A 142 -1.53 4.86 23.20
CA ASP A 142 -0.18 4.69 23.73
C ASP A 142 0.71 3.74 22.91
N GLY A 143 0.15 3.17 21.83
CA GLY A 143 0.85 2.31 20.88
C GLY A 143 1.12 0.89 21.37
N GLU A 144 0.61 0.49 22.52
CA GLU A 144 0.89 -0.85 23.06
C GLU A 144 0.24 -1.95 22.22
N ILE A 145 -0.90 -1.70 21.56
CA ILE A 145 -1.48 -2.67 20.61
C ILE A 145 -0.56 -2.83 19.39
N THR A 146 -0.04 -1.72 18.87
CA THR A 146 0.90 -1.68 17.75
C THR A 146 2.19 -2.45 18.06
N ASP A 147 2.75 -2.25 19.26
CA ASP A 147 3.93 -2.99 19.72
C ASP A 147 3.64 -4.50 19.89
N ASP A 148 2.44 -4.88 20.34
CA ASP A 148 2.04 -6.29 20.48
C ASP A 148 1.89 -6.97 19.11
N LEU A 149 1.30 -6.26 18.13
CA LEU A 149 1.04 -6.79 16.79
C LEU A 149 2.28 -6.84 15.89
N LEU A 150 3.09 -5.77 15.88
CA LEU A 150 4.19 -5.59 14.94
C LEU A 150 5.58 -5.79 15.58
N GLY A 151 5.60 -6.02 16.89
CA GLY A 151 6.80 -6.24 17.67
C GLY A 151 7.29 -4.98 18.37
N SER A 152 8.16 -5.20 19.37
CA SER A 152 8.62 -4.13 20.24
C SER A 152 9.23 -2.96 19.46
N CYS A 153 8.87 -1.74 19.86
CA CYS A 153 9.27 -0.47 19.27
C CYS A 153 8.59 -0.09 17.95
N ALA A 154 7.70 -0.93 17.39
CA ALA A 154 6.93 -0.58 16.19
C ALA A 154 6.09 0.67 16.39
N LYS A 155 5.62 0.92 17.62
CA LYS A 155 4.82 2.10 17.95
C LYS A 155 5.52 3.45 17.76
N TYR A 156 6.84 3.46 17.57
CA TYR A 156 7.61 4.68 17.29
C TYR A 156 7.79 4.96 15.81
N SER A 157 7.38 4.04 14.94
CA SER A 157 7.55 4.14 13.50
C SER A 157 6.27 3.85 12.72
N VAL A 158 5.23 3.27 13.32
CA VAL A 158 3.97 2.95 12.64
C VAL A 158 2.87 3.86 13.17
N LEU A 159 2.26 4.67 12.30
CA LEU A 159 1.19 5.60 12.67
C LEU A 159 -0.21 5.00 12.55
N GLY A 160 -0.34 3.97 11.73
CA GLY A 160 -1.56 3.21 11.57
C GLY A 160 -1.37 2.13 10.53
N PHE A 161 -2.40 1.32 10.39
CA PHE A 161 -2.53 0.39 9.28
C PHE A 161 -4.01 0.06 9.12
N ALA A 162 -4.42 -0.14 7.88
CA ALA A 162 -5.69 -0.74 7.55
C ALA A 162 -5.55 -1.76 6.43
N GLY A 163 -6.56 -2.59 6.27
CA GLY A 163 -6.58 -3.51 5.13
C GLY A 163 -7.67 -4.56 5.19
N ILE A 164 -7.66 -5.36 4.13
CA ILE A 164 -8.58 -6.47 3.92
C ILE A 164 -8.17 -7.64 4.80
N THR A 165 -9.10 -8.14 5.61
CA THR A 165 -8.83 -9.24 6.51
C THR A 165 -9.43 -10.59 6.14
N HIS A 166 -10.63 -10.59 5.59
CA HIS A 166 -11.26 -11.83 5.16
C HIS A 166 -11.92 -11.66 3.83
N LEU A 167 -11.92 -12.75 3.08
CA LEU A 167 -12.50 -12.86 1.76
C LEU A 167 -13.70 -13.80 1.82
N ASN A 168 -14.73 -13.49 1.05
CA ASN A 168 -15.72 -14.46 0.63
C ASN A 168 -15.15 -15.20 -0.57
N THR A 169 -14.45 -16.31 -0.32
CA THR A 169 -13.85 -17.10 -1.40
C THR A 169 -14.91 -17.86 -2.19
N ASP A 170 -14.85 -17.79 -3.51
CA ASP A 170 -15.72 -18.54 -4.42
C ASP A 170 -14.87 -19.43 -5.36
N ALA A 171 -15.46 -20.51 -5.86
CA ALA A 171 -14.79 -21.40 -6.81
C ALA A 171 -14.47 -20.71 -8.15
N ASN A 172 -15.21 -19.66 -8.51
CA ASN A 172 -14.83 -18.70 -9.53
C ASN A 172 -14.13 -17.51 -8.84
N PRO A 173 -12.83 -17.29 -9.07
CA PRO A 173 -12.10 -16.21 -8.42
C PRO A 173 -12.58 -14.81 -8.81
N GLU A 174 -13.25 -14.64 -9.96
CA GLU A 174 -13.92 -13.37 -10.32
C GLU A 174 -15.08 -13.00 -9.39
N ARG A 175 -15.56 -13.96 -8.59
CA ARG A 175 -16.61 -13.75 -7.58
C ARG A 175 -16.07 -13.70 -6.16
N THR A 176 -14.74 -13.75 -5.99
CA THR A 176 -14.15 -13.57 -4.66
C THR A 176 -14.23 -12.10 -4.28
N THR A 177 -14.85 -11.82 -3.14
CA THR A 177 -15.07 -10.45 -2.65
C THR A 177 -14.49 -10.27 -1.26
N VAL A 178 -14.27 -9.02 -0.89
CA VAL A 178 -13.92 -8.66 0.48
C VAL A 178 -15.11 -8.89 1.40
N ARG A 179 -14.86 -9.54 2.53
CA ARG A 179 -15.84 -9.83 3.57
C ARG A 179 -15.62 -8.97 4.82
N HIS A 180 -14.36 -8.80 5.21
CA HIS A 180 -13.98 -8.09 6.42
C HIS A 180 -12.70 -7.30 6.16
N GLY A 181 -12.59 -6.16 6.83
CA GLY A 181 -11.45 -5.26 6.85
C GLY A 181 -11.37 -4.62 8.23
N GLN A 182 -10.21 -4.06 8.57
CA GLN A 182 -9.98 -3.41 9.86
C GLN A 182 -8.99 -2.27 9.72
N ALA A 183 -9.01 -1.33 10.67
CA ALA A 183 -8.03 -0.26 10.78
C ALA A 183 -7.63 -0.04 12.24
N LEU A 184 -6.37 0.33 12.46
CA LEU A 184 -5.84 0.76 13.75
C LEU A 184 -4.96 1.99 13.56
N PHE A 185 -5.08 2.96 14.47
CA PHE A 185 -4.34 4.22 14.44
C PHE A 185 -3.59 4.44 15.74
N ASN A 186 -2.27 4.64 15.65
CA ASN A 186 -1.38 4.75 16.79
C ASN A 186 -1.11 6.22 17.17
N GLY A 187 -1.45 6.54 18.42
CA GLY A 187 -1.31 7.85 19.02
C GLY A 187 0.08 8.20 19.58
N THR A 188 0.99 7.23 19.69
CA THR A 188 2.24 7.37 20.47
C THR A 188 3.04 8.63 20.12
N CYS A 189 3.09 8.97 18.83
CA CYS A 189 3.91 10.06 18.29
C CYS A 189 3.12 11.25 17.75
N VAL A 190 1.80 11.29 17.96
CA VAL A 190 0.90 12.36 17.49
C VAL A 190 0.85 13.49 18.53
N ILE A 191 1.10 14.73 18.08
CA ILE A 191 1.17 16.00 18.84
C ILE A 191 2.31 16.06 19.89
N SER A 192 2.51 14.97 20.62
CA SER A 192 3.62 14.74 21.53
C SER A 192 4.15 13.32 21.35
N GLY A 193 5.45 13.16 21.54
CA GLY A 193 6.14 11.88 21.33
C GLY A 193 6.68 11.31 22.62
N GLU A 194 6.54 10.00 22.79
CA GLU A 194 7.27 9.26 23.82
C GLU A 194 8.66 8.87 23.35
N THR A 195 9.61 8.76 24.29
CA THR A 195 10.98 8.34 23.99
C THR A 195 11.32 7.08 24.77
N LYS A 196 11.86 6.04 24.09
CA LYS A 196 12.34 4.83 24.77
C LYS A 196 13.78 4.53 24.40
N THR A 197 14.62 4.43 25.42
CA THR A 197 16.03 4.03 25.26
C THR A 197 16.08 2.58 24.78
N GLY A 198 16.78 2.32 23.68
CA GLY A 198 16.94 0.97 23.11
C GLY A 198 16.01 0.66 21.94
N CYS A 199 15.02 1.51 21.66
CA CYS A 199 14.32 1.52 20.39
C CYS A 199 15.08 2.40 19.38
N PRO A 200 15.16 2.03 18.09
CA PRO A 200 15.65 2.94 17.07
C PRO A 200 14.68 4.12 16.96
N GLY A 201 15.02 5.25 17.59
CA GLY A 201 14.27 6.51 17.51
C GLY A 201 13.30 6.74 18.67
N ALA A 202 13.41 7.92 19.28
CA ALA A 202 12.36 8.53 20.07
C ALA A 202 11.34 9.13 19.11
N CYS A 203 10.28 8.44 18.69
CA CYS A 203 9.47 8.83 17.52
C CYS A 203 10.34 9.27 16.32
N GLY A 204 11.55 8.71 16.18
CA GLY A 204 12.56 9.17 15.21
C GLY A 204 13.06 10.63 15.33
N GLY A 205 12.71 11.38 16.38
CA GLY A 205 12.88 12.84 16.46
C GLY A 205 11.81 13.63 15.69
N VAL A 206 10.76 12.94 15.24
CA VAL A 206 9.62 13.47 14.49
C VAL A 206 8.39 13.37 15.39
N ILE A 207 7.72 14.49 15.60
CA ILE A 207 6.41 14.54 16.25
C ILE A 207 5.44 14.87 15.13
N TYR A 208 4.41 14.05 14.98
CA TYR A 208 3.44 14.23 13.92
C TYR A 208 2.37 15.22 14.36
N SER A 209 2.08 16.16 13.49
CA SER A 209 0.98 17.10 13.63
C SER A 209 -0.37 16.39 13.52
N GLN A 210 -1.43 17.09 13.94
CA GLN A 210 -2.80 16.63 13.72
C GLN A 210 -3.08 16.40 12.23
N ASP A 211 -2.66 17.34 11.37
CA ASP A 211 -2.86 17.27 9.92
C ASP A 211 -2.19 16.00 9.33
N GLU A 212 -1.01 15.63 9.82
CA GLU A 212 -0.31 14.40 9.39
C GLU A 212 -1.02 13.12 9.85
N ALA A 213 -1.63 13.15 11.05
CA ALA A 213 -2.48 12.06 11.51
C ALA A 213 -3.75 11.94 10.65
N GLU A 214 -4.39 13.06 10.31
CA GLU A 214 -5.54 13.10 9.40
C GLU A 214 -5.18 12.55 8.01
N SER A 215 -4.02 12.91 7.48
CA SER A 215 -3.51 12.37 6.21
C SER A 215 -3.27 10.86 6.28
N THR A 216 -2.69 10.38 7.38
CA THR A 216 -2.46 8.95 7.58
C THR A 216 -3.79 8.20 7.66
N ILE A 217 -4.77 8.74 8.40
CA ILE A 217 -6.11 8.15 8.46
C ILE A 217 -6.72 8.07 7.06
N ALA A 218 -6.63 9.14 6.27
CA ALA A 218 -7.14 9.16 4.90
C ALA A 218 -6.46 8.12 4.00
N HIS A 219 -5.13 7.96 4.12
CA HIS A 219 -4.34 6.93 3.44
C HIS A 219 -4.79 5.52 3.82
N GLU A 220 -4.89 5.22 5.11
CA GLU A 220 -5.36 3.91 5.59
C GLU A 220 -6.79 3.62 5.16
N MET A 221 -7.67 4.63 5.10
CA MET A 221 -9.03 4.42 4.56
C MET A 221 -9.01 4.08 3.06
N GLY A 222 -7.96 4.45 2.32
CA GLY A 222 -7.69 3.96 0.97
C GLY A 222 -7.37 2.46 0.96
N HIS A 223 -6.45 2.00 1.83
CA HIS A 223 -6.20 0.57 2.03
C HIS A 223 -7.44 -0.20 2.49
N PHE A 224 -8.28 0.42 3.31
CA PHE A 224 -9.55 -0.15 3.74
C PHE A 224 -10.51 -0.36 2.55
N LEU A 225 -10.48 0.52 1.54
CA LEU A 225 -11.17 0.35 0.26
C LEU A 225 -10.50 -0.66 -0.67
N GLY A 226 -9.32 -1.17 -0.32
CA GLY A 226 -8.54 -2.08 -1.14
C GLY A 226 -7.72 -1.37 -2.21
N LEU A 227 -7.37 -0.09 -2.00
CA LEU A 227 -6.32 0.57 -2.76
C LEU A 227 -4.96 0.21 -2.21
N ASP A 228 -3.99 0.15 -3.08
CA ASP A 228 -2.61 -0.03 -2.70
C ASP A 228 -1.85 1.29 -2.61
N HIS A 229 -0.56 1.20 -2.27
CA HIS A 229 0.35 2.31 -2.38
C HIS A 229 0.51 2.82 -3.82
N ALA A 230 1.12 3.99 -4.01
CA ALA A 230 1.47 4.51 -5.33
C ALA A 230 2.77 5.32 -5.31
N MET A 231 3.52 5.30 -6.40
CA MET A 231 4.82 5.96 -6.57
C MET A 231 4.96 6.60 -7.96
N VAL A 232 4.18 7.66 -8.21
CA VAL A 232 4.24 8.42 -9.49
C VAL A 232 5.53 9.23 -9.69
N ILE A 233 6.25 9.54 -8.60
CA ILE A 233 7.53 10.25 -8.64
C ILE A 233 8.70 9.26 -8.69
N SER A 234 9.81 9.65 -9.29
CA SER A 234 11.00 8.80 -9.34
C SER A 234 11.74 8.76 -8.00
N GLU A 235 12.68 7.82 -7.85
CA GLU A 235 13.55 7.71 -6.67
C GLU A 235 14.31 9.02 -6.37
N THR A 236 14.72 9.74 -7.43
CA THR A 236 15.36 11.05 -7.29
C THR A 236 14.37 12.08 -6.76
N GLY A 237 13.14 12.11 -7.28
CA GLY A 237 12.08 12.99 -6.79
C GLY A 237 11.77 12.74 -5.31
N PHE A 238 11.67 11.47 -4.90
CA PHE A 238 11.45 11.12 -3.50
C PHE A 238 12.62 11.58 -2.62
N THR A 239 13.85 11.35 -3.07
CA THR A 239 15.05 11.83 -2.36
C THR A 239 15.05 13.35 -2.21
N ASN A 240 14.59 14.10 -3.22
CA ASN A 240 14.44 15.55 -3.13
C ASN A 240 13.43 15.92 -2.05
N CYS A 241 12.29 15.22 -1.97
CA CYS A 241 11.26 15.45 -0.96
C CYS A 241 11.70 15.15 0.47
N LEU A 242 12.50 14.12 0.68
CA LEU A 242 13.07 13.82 1.99
C LEU A 242 14.07 14.89 2.44
N ASN A 243 14.80 15.49 1.49
CA ASN A 243 15.81 16.52 1.80
C ASN A 243 15.19 17.91 1.97
N ASP A 244 14.14 18.22 1.21
CA ASP A 244 13.39 19.47 1.25
C ASP A 244 11.94 19.18 0.93
N SER A 245 11.08 19.14 1.95
CA SER A 245 9.66 18.89 1.73
C SER A 245 8.97 20.01 0.94
N MET A 246 9.56 21.20 0.82
CA MET A 246 9.02 22.26 -0.04
C MET A 246 9.51 22.15 -1.49
N HIS A 247 10.25 21.08 -1.83
CA HIS A 247 10.73 20.86 -3.18
C HIS A 247 9.54 20.70 -4.16
N PRO A 248 9.62 21.25 -5.38
CA PRO A 248 8.55 21.14 -6.37
C PRO A 248 8.09 19.71 -6.64
N ASP A 249 9.01 18.74 -6.64
CA ASP A 249 8.71 17.31 -6.86
C ASP A 249 7.68 16.73 -5.87
N CYS A 250 7.46 17.39 -4.72
CA CYS A 250 6.56 16.89 -3.69
C CYS A 250 5.10 17.30 -3.91
N GLN A 251 4.84 18.26 -4.80
CA GLN A 251 3.49 18.74 -5.12
C GLN A 251 2.59 17.69 -5.80
N GLY A 252 3.18 16.56 -6.21
CA GLY A 252 2.53 15.47 -6.91
C GLY A 252 2.42 14.18 -6.13
N LEU A 253 2.74 14.20 -4.84
CA LEU A 253 2.76 12.99 -4.01
C LEU A 253 1.32 12.50 -3.79
N PRO A 254 0.95 11.30 -4.28
CA PRO A 254 -0.38 10.76 -4.06
C PRO A 254 -0.62 10.54 -2.58
N LEU A 255 -1.88 10.59 -2.18
CA LEU A 255 -2.27 10.25 -0.81
C LEU A 255 -1.81 8.83 -0.47
N MET A 256 -1.89 7.90 -1.43
CA MET A 256 -1.42 6.52 -1.28
C MET A 256 0.11 6.37 -1.38
N PHE A 257 0.91 7.43 -1.28
CA PHE A 257 2.38 7.27 -1.28
C PHE A 257 2.87 6.50 -0.02
N PRO A 258 3.77 5.50 -0.14
CA PRO A 258 4.16 4.58 0.95
C PRO A 258 4.78 5.18 2.22
N ALA A 259 5.07 6.48 2.21
CA ALA A 259 5.75 7.15 3.30
C ALA A 259 5.17 8.55 3.53
N LEU A 260 4.97 8.90 4.79
CA LEU A 260 4.63 10.28 5.12
C LEU A 260 5.82 11.20 4.82
N VAL A 261 5.61 12.22 3.98
CA VAL A 261 6.56 13.30 3.73
C VAL A 261 6.13 14.53 4.54
N PRO A 262 6.85 14.90 5.62
CA PRO A 262 6.40 15.96 6.52
C PRO A 262 6.18 17.31 5.82
N GLY A 263 5.06 17.95 6.11
CA GLY A 263 4.72 19.28 5.56
C GLY A 263 4.16 19.28 4.14
N GLN A 264 3.86 18.13 3.53
CA GLN A 264 3.01 18.08 2.34
C GLN A 264 1.57 18.46 2.64
N PRO A 265 0.81 18.94 1.63
CA PRO A 265 -0.64 19.08 1.75
C PRO A 265 -1.26 17.75 2.20
N THR A 266 -1.98 17.78 3.32
CA THR A 266 -2.62 16.61 3.92
C THR A 266 -4.05 16.45 3.41
N GLY A 267 -4.52 15.20 3.30
CA GLY A 267 -5.92 14.92 3.01
C GLY A 267 -6.42 15.39 1.64
N VAL A 268 -5.56 15.40 0.61
CA VAL A 268 -5.92 15.72 -0.77
C VAL A 268 -5.69 14.48 -1.63
N LEU A 269 -6.71 14.06 -2.37
CA LEU A 269 -6.57 13.07 -3.42
C LEU A 269 -5.87 13.70 -4.63
N HIS A 270 -4.83 13.07 -5.11
CA HIS A 270 -4.19 13.40 -6.37
C HIS A 270 -4.74 12.53 -7.49
N ARG A 271 -4.32 12.83 -8.73
CA ARG A 271 -4.89 12.21 -9.91
C ARG A 271 -4.79 10.69 -9.90
N ASP A 272 -3.67 10.15 -9.42
CA ASP A 272 -3.48 8.72 -9.26
C ASP A 272 -4.51 8.11 -8.29
N ASP A 273 -4.64 8.66 -7.07
CA ASP A 273 -5.60 8.19 -6.07
C ASP A 273 -7.04 8.15 -6.61
N GLU A 274 -7.46 9.21 -7.32
CA GLU A 274 -8.78 9.31 -7.94
C GLU A 274 -9.00 8.21 -8.98
N VAL A 275 -8.05 8.03 -9.89
CA VAL A 275 -8.16 7.08 -11.00
C VAL A 275 -8.08 5.65 -10.49
N SER A 276 -7.23 5.36 -9.51
CA SER A 276 -7.14 4.05 -8.86
C SER A 276 -8.46 3.67 -8.21
N ALA A 277 -9.08 4.58 -7.44
CA ALA A 277 -10.40 4.34 -6.85
C ALA A 277 -11.50 4.13 -7.90
N LEU A 278 -11.52 4.94 -8.95
CA LEU A 278 -12.50 4.81 -10.04
C LEU A 278 -12.29 3.54 -10.88
N LYS A 279 -11.05 3.08 -11.03
CA LYS A 279 -10.75 1.82 -11.72
C LYS A 279 -11.32 0.62 -10.98
N LEU A 280 -11.36 0.66 -9.65
CA LEU A 280 -11.90 -0.42 -8.82
C LEU A 280 -13.43 -0.35 -8.67
N TYR A 281 -13.97 0.85 -8.45
CA TYR A 281 -15.38 1.02 -8.03
C TYR A 281 -16.19 2.02 -8.83
N GLY A 282 -15.60 2.67 -9.84
CA GLY A 282 -16.21 3.79 -10.54
C GLY A 282 -16.46 3.55 -12.02
N ASP A 283 -16.63 4.66 -12.73
CA ASP A 283 -16.77 4.71 -14.18
C ASP A 283 -15.63 5.53 -14.80
N LEU A 284 -14.94 4.92 -15.76
CA LEU A 284 -13.85 5.53 -16.53
C LEU A 284 -14.18 5.55 -18.03
N SER A 285 -15.44 5.35 -18.43
CA SER A 285 -15.84 5.21 -19.85
C SER A 285 -15.49 6.41 -20.72
N ASP A 286 -15.44 7.60 -20.12
CA ASP A 286 -15.16 8.88 -20.79
C ASP A 286 -13.66 9.25 -20.75
N THR A 287 -12.78 8.29 -20.44
CA THR A 287 -11.32 8.49 -20.31
C THR A 287 -10.54 7.54 -21.20
N CYS A 288 -9.36 7.93 -21.68
CA CYS A 288 -8.52 7.03 -22.46
C CYS A 288 -7.81 5.98 -21.60
N THR A 289 -7.54 4.84 -22.22
CA THR A 289 -6.66 3.80 -21.69
C THR A 289 -5.48 3.57 -22.62
N VAL A 290 -4.27 3.58 -22.05
CA VAL A 290 -3.02 3.23 -22.73
C VAL A 290 -2.45 1.98 -22.07
N SER A 291 -1.92 1.06 -22.87
CA SER A 291 -1.35 -0.18 -22.36
C SER A 291 -0.10 -0.56 -23.14
N GLY A 292 0.65 -1.52 -22.65
CA GLY A 292 1.78 -2.06 -23.39
C GLY A 292 2.49 -3.13 -22.60
N THR A 293 3.72 -3.41 -22.98
CA THR A 293 4.57 -4.38 -22.30
C THR A 293 5.92 -3.73 -21.97
N VAL A 294 6.41 -3.96 -20.75
CA VAL A 294 7.79 -3.65 -20.36
C VAL A 294 8.64 -4.87 -20.64
N PHE A 295 9.78 -4.68 -21.30
CA PHE A 295 10.78 -5.71 -21.53
C PHE A 295 12.04 -5.46 -20.70
N SER A 296 12.70 -6.57 -20.38
CA SER A 296 14.05 -6.61 -19.85
C SER A 296 15.04 -6.05 -20.89
N GLN A 297 16.29 -5.85 -20.48
CA GLN A 297 17.36 -5.27 -21.32
C GLN A 297 17.57 -5.97 -22.68
N ASP A 298 17.19 -7.25 -22.78
CA ASP A 298 17.30 -8.00 -24.03
C ASP A 298 16.25 -7.59 -25.08
N GLY A 299 15.28 -6.77 -24.68
CA GLY A 299 14.19 -6.27 -25.51
C GLY A 299 13.15 -7.33 -25.88
N VAL A 300 13.17 -8.51 -25.23
CA VAL A 300 12.31 -9.64 -25.58
C VAL A 300 11.69 -10.31 -24.36
N THR A 301 12.39 -10.38 -23.23
CA THR A 301 11.85 -10.99 -22.00
C THR A 301 10.92 -10.00 -21.27
N PRO A 302 9.62 -10.30 -21.09
CA PRO A 302 8.72 -9.42 -20.35
C PRO A 302 9.22 -9.18 -18.92
N PHE A 303 9.07 -7.95 -18.43
CA PHE A 303 9.62 -7.49 -17.16
C PHE A 303 8.52 -7.08 -16.18
N ARG A 304 8.40 -7.80 -15.07
CA ARG A 304 7.41 -7.59 -14.01
C ARG A 304 7.98 -6.70 -12.90
N GLY A 305 7.14 -5.84 -12.33
CA GLY A 305 7.52 -5.01 -11.17
C GLY A 305 8.20 -3.68 -11.53
N ALA A 306 8.06 -3.19 -12.77
CA ALA A 306 8.43 -1.83 -13.11
C ALA A 306 7.23 -0.88 -12.93
N SER A 307 7.49 0.30 -12.37
CA SER A 307 6.53 1.40 -12.36
C SER A 307 6.44 2.01 -13.74
N VAL A 308 5.24 2.06 -14.29
CA VAL A 308 4.91 2.75 -15.54
C VAL A 308 4.02 3.93 -15.19
N VAL A 309 4.50 5.14 -15.45
CA VAL A 309 3.82 6.38 -15.10
C VAL A 309 3.47 7.14 -16.38
N ALA A 310 2.19 7.48 -16.53
CA ALA A 310 1.73 8.44 -17.52
C ALA A 310 1.73 9.84 -16.88
N ARG A 311 2.59 10.74 -17.35
CA ARG A 311 2.68 12.13 -16.87
C ARG A 311 2.12 13.08 -17.91
N ARG A 312 1.17 13.93 -17.52
CA ARG A 312 0.61 14.92 -18.44
C ARG A 312 1.64 16.00 -18.77
N VAL A 313 1.85 16.26 -20.05
CA VAL A 313 2.77 17.32 -20.51
C VAL A 313 2.28 18.68 -20.02
N GLY A 314 3.15 19.39 -19.29
CA GLY A 314 2.87 20.68 -18.66
C GLY A 314 2.18 20.61 -17.28
N SER A 315 1.91 19.42 -16.75
CA SER A 315 1.37 19.19 -15.39
C SER A 315 1.90 17.88 -14.80
N GLU A 316 3.17 17.58 -15.09
CA GLU A 316 3.78 16.25 -14.95
C GLU A 316 3.80 15.72 -13.52
N LEU A 317 3.78 16.62 -12.53
CA LEU A 317 3.80 16.27 -11.12
C LEU A 317 2.39 16.06 -10.57
N THR A 318 1.43 16.89 -10.95
CA THR A 318 0.09 16.90 -10.34
C THR A 318 -0.94 16.05 -11.08
N ASP A 319 -0.66 15.73 -12.35
CA ASP A 319 -1.51 14.90 -13.22
C ASP A 319 -0.64 13.76 -13.77
N ALA A 320 -0.42 12.79 -12.89
CA ALA A 320 0.32 11.56 -13.14
C ALA A 320 -0.49 10.37 -12.64
N ILE A 321 -0.42 9.26 -13.38
CA ILE A 321 -1.10 7.99 -13.06
C ILE A 321 -0.10 6.86 -13.25
N GLU A 322 -0.04 5.95 -12.29
CA GLU A 322 0.83 4.79 -12.28
C GLU A 322 0.08 3.49 -12.62
N ALA A 323 0.80 2.58 -13.25
CA ALA A 323 0.51 1.15 -13.23
C ALA A 323 1.81 0.38 -13.08
N ILE A 324 1.76 -0.78 -12.43
CA ILE A 324 2.92 -1.67 -12.37
C ILE A 324 2.82 -2.77 -13.42
N SER A 325 3.95 -3.06 -14.08
CA SER A 325 4.04 -4.12 -15.06
C SER A 325 3.85 -5.50 -14.41
N GLY A 326 2.98 -6.31 -15.02
CA GLY A 326 2.67 -7.66 -14.57
C GLY A 326 1.89 -7.75 -13.27
N THR A 327 1.15 -6.70 -12.89
CA THR A 327 0.24 -6.71 -11.73
C THR A 327 -0.77 -7.84 -11.81
N TYR A 328 -1.48 -7.97 -12.94
CA TYR A 328 -2.58 -8.92 -13.14
C TYR A 328 -2.13 -10.31 -13.60
N VAL A 329 -0.86 -10.66 -13.37
CA VAL A 329 -0.34 -12.00 -13.66
C VAL A 329 -0.94 -13.00 -12.68
N SER A 330 -1.38 -14.15 -13.20
CA SER A 330 -1.82 -15.29 -12.40
C SER A 330 -0.68 -15.80 -11.51
N ARG A 331 -0.97 -16.07 -10.24
CA ARG A 331 -0.01 -16.47 -9.22
C ARG A 331 -0.21 -17.93 -8.80
N THR A 332 0.85 -18.59 -8.38
CA THR A 332 0.74 -19.97 -7.85
C THR A 332 0.14 -20.02 -6.45
N THR A 333 0.35 -18.97 -5.67
CA THR A 333 -0.15 -18.77 -4.31
C THR A 333 -0.52 -17.30 -4.13
N PHE A 334 -1.41 -16.99 -3.17
CA PHE A 334 -1.71 -15.61 -2.81
C PHE A 334 -0.44 -14.83 -2.40
N ASP A 335 0.50 -15.52 -1.75
CA ASP A 335 1.73 -14.95 -1.20
C ASP A 335 2.89 -14.88 -2.23
N ASP A 336 2.63 -15.07 -3.53
CA ASP A 336 3.71 -14.99 -4.54
C ASP A 336 4.07 -13.52 -4.86
N SER A 337 5.13 -13.04 -4.22
CA SER A 337 5.79 -11.74 -4.43
C SER A 337 7.00 -11.78 -5.33
N SER A 338 7.25 -12.90 -6.00
CA SER A 338 8.40 -13.05 -6.89
C SER A 338 8.08 -12.56 -8.31
N GLN A 339 9.10 -12.45 -9.18
CA GLN A 339 8.84 -12.43 -10.63
C GLN A 339 8.34 -13.80 -11.15
N GLY A 340 8.11 -14.79 -10.27
CA GLY A 340 7.47 -16.07 -10.57
C GLY A 340 6.05 -15.93 -11.14
N GLY A 341 5.53 -17.02 -11.70
CA GLY A 341 4.30 -17.03 -12.49
C GLY A 341 4.49 -16.61 -13.96
N CYS A 342 5.67 -16.07 -14.32
CA CYS A 342 6.04 -15.68 -15.67
C CYS A 342 6.58 -16.85 -16.51
N THR A 343 5.70 -17.75 -16.95
CA THR A 343 6.08 -18.76 -17.95
C THR A 343 6.13 -18.16 -19.35
N SER A 344 7.11 -18.56 -20.16
CA SER A 344 7.42 -18.05 -21.51
C SER A 344 6.31 -18.22 -22.58
N GLU A 345 5.10 -18.66 -22.21
CA GLU A 345 3.97 -18.81 -23.10
C GLU A 345 2.80 -17.91 -22.62
N GLY A 346 2.60 -16.76 -23.27
CA GLY A 346 1.36 -15.97 -23.17
C GLY A 346 1.07 -15.27 -21.84
N THR A 347 2.09 -14.99 -21.02
CA THR A 347 1.90 -14.37 -19.70
C THR A 347 1.93 -12.84 -19.75
N LEU A 348 1.04 -12.21 -18.97
CA LEU A 348 0.90 -10.75 -18.79
C LEU A 348 2.09 -10.09 -18.07
N CYS A 349 3.28 -10.70 -18.05
CA CYS A 349 4.33 -10.36 -17.08
C CYS A 349 4.98 -9.01 -17.24
N GLY A 350 5.09 -8.53 -18.47
CA GLY A 350 5.48 -7.15 -18.72
C GLY A 350 4.28 -6.24 -18.91
N ASP A 351 3.06 -6.78 -18.94
CA ASP A 351 1.90 -6.05 -19.40
C ASP A 351 1.45 -5.05 -18.34
N TRP A 352 1.08 -3.86 -18.80
CA TRP A 352 0.58 -2.78 -17.97
C TRP A 352 -0.56 -2.07 -18.69
N SER A 353 -1.43 -1.41 -17.92
CA SER A 353 -2.54 -0.65 -18.45
C SER A 353 -2.89 0.51 -17.52
N ILE A 354 -2.86 1.72 -18.07
CA ILE A 354 -3.20 2.98 -17.42
C ILE A 354 -4.50 3.50 -18.06
N SER A 355 -5.58 3.53 -17.29
CA SER A 355 -6.86 4.15 -17.66
C SER A 355 -6.97 5.53 -17.00
N GLY A 356 -8.05 6.27 -17.26
CA GLY A 356 -8.27 7.56 -16.59
C GLY A 356 -7.56 8.75 -17.23
N LEU A 357 -6.96 8.60 -18.41
CA LEU A 357 -6.33 9.71 -19.12
C LEU A 357 -7.38 10.67 -19.69
N ILE A 358 -7.11 11.98 -19.58
CA ILE A 358 -8.07 13.04 -19.94
C ILE A 358 -8.12 13.20 -21.46
N ASP A 359 -9.34 13.25 -22.02
CA ASP A 359 -9.57 13.49 -23.45
C ASP A 359 -8.96 14.83 -23.93
N GLY A 360 -8.27 14.78 -25.07
CA GLY A 360 -7.58 15.90 -25.69
C GLY A 360 -6.21 16.24 -25.09
N GLU A 361 -5.80 15.58 -24.01
CA GLU A 361 -4.53 15.82 -23.33
C GLU A 361 -3.41 14.92 -23.87
N THR A 362 -2.16 15.34 -23.65
CA THR A 362 -0.97 14.62 -24.09
C THR A 362 -0.12 14.19 -22.90
N TYR A 363 0.36 12.95 -22.95
CA TYR A 363 1.09 12.28 -21.88
C TYR A 363 2.44 11.78 -22.37
N GLU A 364 3.44 11.89 -21.50
CA GLU A 364 4.71 11.18 -21.60
C GLU A 364 4.61 9.90 -20.76
N ILE A 365 5.05 8.78 -21.31
CA ILE A 365 5.05 7.49 -20.61
C ILE A 365 6.47 7.19 -20.15
N CYS A 366 6.66 7.05 -18.84
CA CYS A 366 7.95 6.76 -18.23
C CYS A 366 7.91 5.43 -17.50
N VAL A 367 8.96 4.64 -17.65
CA VAL A 367 9.18 3.41 -16.88
C VAL A 367 10.28 3.68 -15.89
N GLN A 368 10.06 3.45 -14.60
CA GLN A 368 10.99 3.77 -13.52
C GLN A 368 11.10 2.61 -12.50
N PRO A 369 12.25 2.50 -11.80
CA PRO A 369 12.37 1.59 -10.68
C PRO A 369 11.50 2.05 -9.51
N LEU A 370 10.99 1.09 -8.76
CA LEU A 370 10.40 1.32 -7.45
C LEU A 370 11.51 1.51 -6.41
N ASN A 371 11.27 2.33 -5.39
CA ASN A 371 12.26 2.55 -4.34
C ASN A 371 12.47 1.26 -3.52
N ASN A 372 13.72 0.83 -3.35
CA ASN A 372 14.04 -0.43 -2.66
C ASN A 372 13.80 -0.41 -1.13
N ALA A 373 13.50 0.75 -0.54
CA ALA A 373 13.06 0.86 0.84
C ALA A 373 11.57 0.50 1.01
N PHE A 374 10.80 0.54 -0.09
CA PHE A 374 9.38 0.21 -0.10
C PHE A 374 9.21 -1.30 -0.22
N THR A 375 9.20 -1.95 0.95
CA THR A 375 9.10 -3.40 1.11
C THR A 375 8.12 -3.75 2.22
N GLY A 376 7.63 -4.99 2.25
CA GLY A 376 6.67 -5.46 3.24
C GLY A 376 5.43 -4.57 3.28
N GLY A 377 5.12 -4.03 4.47
CA GLY A 377 3.96 -3.16 4.67
C GLY A 377 4.02 -1.83 3.92
N SER A 378 5.16 -1.42 3.36
CA SER A 378 5.28 -0.25 2.47
C SER A 378 5.51 -0.65 1.02
N SER A 379 5.36 -1.93 0.67
CA SER A 379 5.67 -2.40 -0.68
C SER A 379 4.75 -1.76 -1.71
N VAL A 380 5.28 -1.78 -2.94
CA VAL A 380 4.63 -1.29 -4.13
C VAL A 380 4.86 -2.38 -5.18
N GLY A 381 3.79 -2.94 -5.72
CA GLY A 381 3.83 -4.35 -6.11
C GLY A 381 3.55 -4.52 -7.57
N PRO A 382 3.76 -5.73 -8.11
CA PRO A 382 3.48 -6.98 -7.41
C PRO A 382 4.71 -7.74 -6.92
N VAL A 383 5.90 -7.12 -6.93
CA VAL A 383 7.16 -7.77 -6.60
C VAL A 383 7.74 -7.12 -5.34
N ASP A 384 8.01 -7.92 -4.31
CA ASP A 384 8.57 -7.45 -3.04
C ASP A 384 9.67 -8.41 -2.54
N PRO A 385 10.92 -7.96 -2.34
CA PRO A 385 11.42 -6.60 -2.61
C PRO A 385 11.42 -6.25 -4.10
N PRO A 386 11.31 -4.95 -4.46
CA PRO A 386 11.20 -4.54 -5.84
C PRO A 386 12.48 -4.85 -6.65
N PRO A 387 12.37 -5.09 -7.96
CA PRO A 387 13.54 -5.31 -8.81
C PRO A 387 14.47 -4.10 -8.85
N THR A 388 15.78 -4.34 -8.88
CA THR A 388 16.81 -3.27 -8.89
C THR A 388 17.72 -3.34 -10.11
N GLY A 389 18.46 -2.26 -10.38
CA GLY A 389 19.52 -2.23 -11.39
C GLY A 389 19.12 -1.64 -12.75
N PHE A 390 18.01 -0.91 -12.80
CA PHE A 390 17.58 -0.12 -13.95
C PHE A 390 17.19 1.30 -13.57
N GLU A 391 17.24 2.20 -14.54
CA GLU A 391 16.92 3.62 -14.40
C GLU A 391 15.59 3.96 -15.06
N GLU A 392 15.10 5.15 -14.73
CA GLU A 392 13.96 5.76 -15.41
C GLU A 392 14.24 5.98 -16.90
N VAL A 393 13.28 5.57 -17.73
CA VAL A 393 13.29 5.77 -19.19
C VAL A 393 11.91 6.25 -19.63
N CYS A 394 11.85 7.42 -20.25
CA CYS A 394 10.62 7.92 -20.87
C CYS A 394 10.59 7.60 -22.37
N SER A 395 9.41 7.22 -22.85
CA SER A 395 9.12 7.02 -24.26
C SER A 395 9.35 8.32 -25.03
N THR A 396 10.06 8.25 -26.16
CA THR A 396 10.19 9.40 -27.06
C THR A 396 8.91 9.72 -27.81
N THR A 397 7.94 8.80 -27.78
CA THR A 397 6.62 8.96 -28.38
C THR A 397 5.66 9.42 -27.29
N LEU A 398 5.15 10.65 -27.44
CA LEU A 398 4.06 11.16 -26.64
C LEU A 398 2.74 10.53 -27.08
N VAL A 399 1.84 10.32 -26.12
CA VAL A 399 0.50 9.81 -26.37
C VAL A 399 -0.51 10.93 -26.17
N THR A 400 -1.25 11.24 -27.23
CA THR A 400 -2.38 12.16 -27.14
C THR A 400 -3.65 11.32 -27.02
N CYS A 401 -4.42 11.54 -25.96
CA CYS A 401 -5.73 10.92 -25.80
C CYS A 401 -6.73 11.62 -26.72
N ASP A 402 -7.30 10.88 -27.68
CA ASP A 402 -8.37 11.36 -28.56
C ASP A 402 -9.55 10.38 -28.51
N CYS A 403 -10.55 10.69 -27.69
CA CYS A 403 -11.76 9.90 -27.54
C CYS A 403 -12.72 9.99 -28.74
N SER A 404 -12.40 10.73 -29.81
CA SER A 404 -13.33 10.94 -30.94
C SER A 404 -13.70 9.65 -31.69
N SER A 405 -12.97 8.56 -31.48
CA SER A 405 -13.24 7.22 -32.03
C SER A 405 -13.75 6.19 -30.99
N GLY A 406 -13.90 6.61 -29.74
CA GLY A 406 -14.15 5.78 -28.55
C GLY A 406 -12.92 5.74 -27.65
N CYS A 407 -13.07 6.00 -26.35
CA CYS A 407 -11.97 6.15 -25.39
C CYS A 407 -11.15 4.87 -25.09
N ALA A 408 -11.22 3.86 -25.95
CA ALA A 408 -10.40 2.66 -25.92
C ALA A 408 -9.28 2.72 -26.98
N GLU A 409 -8.63 3.88 -27.15
CA GLU A 409 -7.44 3.98 -28.00
C GLU A 409 -6.25 3.28 -27.34
N THR A 410 -6.16 1.97 -27.51
CA THR A 410 -5.01 1.18 -27.08
C THR A 410 -3.81 1.54 -27.95
N THR A 411 -2.97 2.46 -27.46
CA THR A 411 -1.62 2.65 -28.01
C THR A 411 -0.72 1.64 -27.32
N ASP A 412 -0.29 0.60 -28.03
CA ASP A 412 0.66 -0.39 -27.53
C ASP A 412 2.06 0.21 -27.46
N ILE A 413 2.54 0.48 -26.23
CA ILE A 413 3.86 1.08 -25.99
C ILE A 413 4.78 0.03 -25.38
N GLN A 414 5.81 -0.27 -26.14
CA GLN A 414 6.86 -1.19 -25.76
C GLN A 414 8.04 -0.40 -25.21
N VAL A 415 8.38 -0.62 -23.94
CA VAL A 415 9.51 0.05 -23.28
C VAL A 415 10.48 -0.99 -22.78
N THR A 416 11.78 -0.73 -22.95
CA THR A 416 12.84 -1.57 -22.42
C THR A 416 13.50 -0.88 -21.26
N VAL A 417 13.65 -1.57 -20.13
CA VAL A 417 14.37 -1.03 -18.96
C VAL A 417 15.83 -0.71 -19.35
N ALA A 418 16.31 0.49 -19.02
CA ALA A 418 17.71 0.84 -19.21
C ALA A 418 18.51 0.48 -17.97
N ALA A 419 19.46 -0.44 -18.10
CA ALA A 419 20.19 -0.92 -16.94
C ALA A 419 21.55 -0.25 -16.74
N GLN A 420 21.89 -0.03 -15.47
CA GLN A 420 23.24 0.31 -15.04
C GLN A 420 24.13 -0.93 -14.78
N GLY A 421 23.57 -2.14 -14.89
CA GLY A 421 24.24 -3.40 -14.59
C GLY A 421 23.36 -4.63 -14.84
N SER A 422 23.59 -5.73 -14.13
CA SER A 422 22.65 -6.85 -14.12
C SER A 422 21.39 -6.42 -13.37
N VAL A 423 20.24 -6.41 -14.05
CA VAL A 423 18.95 -6.29 -13.37
C VAL A 423 18.75 -7.55 -12.55
N THR A 424 18.53 -7.37 -11.25
CA THR A 424 18.38 -8.47 -10.31
C THR A 424 16.96 -8.50 -9.82
N ASP A 425 16.28 -9.63 -10.04
CA ASP A 425 15.14 -10.01 -9.23
C ASP A 425 15.66 -10.62 -7.93
N PRO A 426 15.50 -9.94 -6.78
CA PRO A 426 15.91 -10.50 -5.50
C PRO A 426 15.19 -11.81 -5.15
N ASN A 427 14.07 -12.12 -5.83
CA ASN A 427 13.27 -13.32 -5.61
C ASN A 427 13.52 -14.47 -6.62
N SER A 428 14.41 -14.29 -7.61
CA SER A 428 14.68 -15.27 -8.68
C SER A 428 15.45 -16.55 -8.24
N GLY A 429 15.65 -16.76 -6.95
CA GLY A 429 16.40 -17.89 -6.38
C GLY A 429 15.65 -19.23 -6.31
N GLY A 430 14.65 -19.44 -7.16
CA GLY A 430 13.61 -20.45 -6.95
C GLY A 430 13.52 -21.61 -7.94
N ASP A 431 14.59 -22.00 -8.65
CA ASP A 431 14.61 -23.34 -9.27
C ASP A 431 16.05 -23.84 -9.53
N ASN A 432 16.63 -24.51 -8.52
CA ASN A 432 17.60 -25.58 -8.77
C ASN A 432 17.76 -26.46 -7.54
N THR A 433 17.33 -27.71 -7.71
CA THR A 433 17.79 -28.86 -6.93
C THR A 433 19.32 -28.90 -6.84
N SER A 434 19.88 -29.18 -5.64
CA SER A 434 21.30 -29.43 -5.31
C SER A 434 22.26 -28.25 -5.62
N ASP A 435 23.05 -27.69 -4.71
CA ASP A 435 23.97 -28.29 -3.74
C ASP A 435 24.46 -27.16 -2.78
N GLY A 436 24.91 -27.51 -1.57
CA GLY A 436 25.34 -26.53 -0.57
C GLY A 436 26.53 -25.65 -0.99
N GLY A 437 26.52 -24.39 -0.54
CA GLY A 437 27.67 -23.50 -0.65
C GLY A 437 27.38 -22.13 -0.08
N ASP A 438 27.83 -21.90 1.16
CA ASP A 438 28.01 -20.58 1.76
C ASP A 438 28.63 -19.60 0.75
N ASN A 439 27.98 -18.47 0.49
CA ASN A 439 28.73 -17.25 0.27
C ASN A 439 27.95 -16.00 0.69
N SER A 440 28.30 -15.54 1.88
CA SER A 440 28.07 -14.19 2.35
C SER A 440 28.78 -13.17 1.45
N SER A 441 28.06 -12.18 0.93
CA SER A 441 28.65 -10.88 0.64
C SER A 441 27.67 -9.78 1.02
N GLN A 442 27.91 -9.24 2.21
CA GLN A 442 27.39 -7.98 2.71
C GLN A 442 27.81 -6.83 1.77
N GLY A 443 26.86 -6.00 1.39
CA GLY A 443 27.07 -4.61 1.00
C GLY A 443 26.08 -3.78 1.80
N GLY A 444 26.56 -3.14 2.87
CA GLY A 444 25.74 -2.29 3.71
C GLY A 444 25.76 -0.85 3.21
N GLU A 445 24.61 -0.21 3.30
CA GLU A 445 24.48 1.22 3.50
C GLU A 445 23.19 1.47 4.30
N ALA A 446 23.29 2.40 5.24
CA ALA A 446 22.28 2.65 6.27
C ALA A 446 21.08 3.39 5.66
N THR A 447 19.88 2.85 5.85
CA THR A 447 18.64 3.60 5.63
C THR A 447 17.87 3.71 6.94
N THR A 448 17.52 4.95 7.27
CA THR A 448 16.52 5.30 8.28
C THR A 448 15.21 4.61 7.92
N ALA A 449 14.63 3.87 8.86
CA ALA A 449 13.32 3.25 8.70
C ALA A 449 12.29 4.34 8.35
N ALA A 450 11.79 4.31 7.12
CA ALA A 450 10.51 4.92 6.80
C ALA A 450 9.45 4.11 7.55
N GLY A 451 8.61 4.80 8.30
CA GLY A 451 7.48 4.19 8.98
C GLY A 451 6.55 3.56 7.97
N GLY A 452 6.43 2.24 7.99
CA GLY A 452 5.58 1.52 7.06
C GLY A 452 4.20 1.23 7.64
N CYS A 453 3.19 1.37 6.78
CA CYS A 453 1.79 1.20 7.09
C CYS A 453 1.20 0.06 6.25
N SER A 454 1.21 -1.17 6.78
CA SER A 454 0.23 -2.19 6.37
C SER A 454 0.42 -3.44 7.23
N LEU A 455 -0.71 -3.99 7.68
CA LEU A 455 -0.81 -5.36 8.18
C LEU A 455 -1.30 -6.23 7.03
N ARG A 456 -0.45 -7.13 6.50
CA ARG A 456 -0.81 -8.55 6.34
C ARG A 456 0.27 -9.50 5.86
N ARG A 457 -0.13 -10.77 6.02
CA ARG A 457 0.55 -12.05 5.78
C ARG A 457 1.22 -12.14 4.43
#